data_AF-A0A1N7J5K1-F1
#
_entry.id   AF-A0A1N7J5K1-F1
#
_cell.length_a   1.000
_cell.length_b   1.000
_cell.length_c   1.000
_cell.angle_alpha   90.00
_cell.angle_beta   90.00
_cell.angle_gamma   90.00
#
_symmetry.space_group_name_H-M   'P 1'
#
loop_
_entity.id
_entity.type
_entity.pdbx_description
1 polymer ?
#
loop_
_entity_poly.entity_id
_entity_poly.type
_entity_poly.pdbx_seq_one_letter_code
_entity_poly.pdbx_strand_id
1 'polypeptide(L)'
;MVTGATSGIGEATARLLVDEGFRVVGTTRRPGGVDKRLPDVAYVGLDLGDPASIESSAAEILALGTPAVLVNNAGESQSGPFEELPRDALERLFQVT
;
A
#
# COMPACT_ATOMS: atom_id res chain seq x y z
N MET A 1 -2.14 -8.81 4.33
CA MET A 1 -2.27 -7.41 3.90
C MET A 1 -1.16 -7.10 2.92
N VAL A 2 -1.45 -6.35 1.85
CA VAL A 2 -0.48 -5.90 0.84
C VAL A 2 -0.52 -4.38 0.76
N THR A 3 0.61 -3.70 0.99
CA THR A 3 0.67 -2.25 0.79
C THR A 3 0.84 -1.90 -0.69
N GLY A 4 0.18 -0.83 -1.16
CA GLY A 4 0.28 -0.39 -2.56
C GLY A 4 -0.36 -1.37 -3.55
N ALA A 5 -1.53 -1.92 -3.20
CA ALA A 5 -2.17 -3.03 -3.91
C ALA A 5 -3.02 -2.62 -5.13
N THR A 6 -2.77 -1.44 -5.72
CA THR A 6 -3.60 -0.86 -6.79
C THR A 6 -2.91 -0.78 -8.15
N SER A 7 -1.65 -1.18 -8.25
CA SER A 7 -0.94 -1.29 -9.52
C SER A 7 0.29 -2.20 -9.41
N GLY A 8 0.83 -2.61 -10.57
CA GLY A 8 2.14 -3.27 -10.66
C GLY A 8 2.24 -4.54 -9.82
N ILE A 9 3.35 -4.68 -9.10
CA ILE A 9 3.67 -5.87 -8.28
C ILE A 9 2.65 -6.04 -7.14
N GLY A 10 2.19 -4.94 -6.53
CA GLY A 10 1.23 -5.00 -5.43
C GLY A 10 -0.14 -5.53 -5.85
N GLU A 11 -0.63 -5.07 -7.00
CA GLU A 11 -1.87 -5.58 -7.59
C GLU A 11 -1.75 -7.07 -7.97
N ALA A 12 -0.66 -7.45 -8.64
CA ALA A 12 -0.41 -8.83 -9.02
C ALA A 12 -0.30 -9.75 -7.79
N THR A 13 0.35 -9.29 -6.72
CA THR A 13 0.47 -10.01 -5.45
C THR A 13 -0.88 -10.16 -4.77
N ALA A 14 -1.69 -9.09 -4.71
CA ALA A 14 -3.02 -9.14 -4.14
C ALA A 14 -3.94 -10.11 -4.91
N ARG A 15 -3.87 -10.10 -6.25
CA ARG A 15 -4.58 -11.03 -7.12
C ARG A 15 -4.21 -12.48 -6.81
N LEU A 16 -2.91 -12.79 -6.81
CA LEU A 16 -2.41 -14.14 -6.53
C LEU A 16 -2.88 -14.64 -5.16
N LEU A 17 -2.80 -13.81 -4.12
CA LEU A 17 -3.24 -14.20 -2.79
C LEU A 17 -4.75 -14.48 -2.73
N VAL A 18 -5.58 -13.71 -3.45
CA VAL A 18 -7.01 -14.00 -3.59
C VAL A 18 -7.22 -15.35 -4.29
N ASP A 19 -6.50 -15.59 -5.39
CA ASP A 19 -6.63 -16.83 -6.17
C ASP A 19 -6.21 -18.07 -5.35
N GLU A 20 -5.26 -17.92 -4.43
CA GLU A 20 -4.84 -18.94 -3.45
C GLU A 20 -5.79 -19.07 -2.24
N GLY A 21 -6.92 -18.36 -2.24
CA GLY A 21 -7.98 -18.47 -1.23
C GLY A 21 -7.76 -17.64 0.04
N PHE A 22 -6.81 -16.70 0.04
CA PHE A 22 -6.64 -15.79 1.17
C PHE A 22 -7.68 -14.67 1.16
N ARG A 23 -8.08 -14.23 2.35
CA ARG A 23 -8.75 -12.93 2.52
C ARG A 23 -7.70 -11.82 2.45
N VAL A 24 -7.81 -10.95 1.47
CA VAL A 24 -6.80 -9.92 1.21
C VAL A 24 -7.31 -8.53 1.59
N VAL A 25 -6.49 -7.84 2.38
CA VAL A 25 -6.59 -6.38 2.57
C VAL A 25 -5.47 -5.73 1.78
N GLY A 26 -5.84 -4.93 0.78
CA GLY A 26 -4.93 -4.09 0.01
C GLY A 26 -4.96 -2.66 0.53
N THR A 27 -3.85 -1.93 0.47
CA THR A 27 -3.86 -0.50 0.83
C THR A 27 -3.52 0.43 -0.32
N THR A 28 -4.02 1.66 -0.21
CA THR A 28 -3.82 2.75 -1.16
C THR A 28 -4.03 4.09 -0.47
N ARG A 29 -3.38 5.16 -0.95
CA ARG A 29 -3.63 6.52 -0.46
C ARG A 29 -5.04 7.03 -0.79
N ARG A 30 -5.67 6.52 -1.86
CA ARG A 30 -6.99 6.98 -2.32
C ARG A 30 -7.94 5.80 -2.58
N PRO A 31 -8.58 5.24 -1.54
CA PRO A 31 -9.47 4.07 -1.69
C PRO A 31 -10.64 4.29 -2.64
N GLY A 32 -11.21 5.50 -2.66
CA GLY A 32 -12.31 5.87 -3.56
C GLY A 32 -11.90 6.09 -5.02
N GLY A 33 -10.59 6.18 -5.30
CA GLY A 33 -10.04 6.42 -6.65
C GLY A 33 -9.38 5.19 -7.28
N VAL A 34 -9.71 3.98 -6.81
CA VAL A 34 -9.18 2.74 -7.39
C VAL A 34 -10.04 2.36 -8.60
N ASP A 35 -9.55 2.67 -9.80
CA ASP A 35 -10.31 2.44 -11.05
C ASP A 35 -10.56 0.94 -11.32
N LYS A 36 -9.56 0.09 -11.04
CA LYS A 36 -9.62 -1.37 -11.24
C LYS A 36 -9.52 -2.09 -9.90
N ARG A 37 -10.61 -2.08 -9.13
CA ARG A 37 -10.67 -2.85 -7.88
C ARG A 37 -10.64 -4.34 -8.20
N LEU A 38 -9.76 -5.07 -7.53
CA LEU A 38 -9.80 -6.52 -7.57
C LEU A 38 -11.03 -6.99 -6.76
N PRO A 39 -11.83 -7.94 -7.29
CA PRO A 39 -12.84 -8.63 -6.48
C PRO A 39 -12.16 -9.30 -5.27
N ASP A 40 -12.89 -9.39 -4.16
CA ASP A 40 -12.47 -10.05 -2.93
C ASP A 40 -11.23 -9.44 -2.23
N VAL A 41 -10.86 -8.22 -2.64
CA VAL A 41 -9.89 -7.37 -1.92
C VAL A 41 -10.62 -6.22 -1.22
N ALA A 42 -10.46 -6.16 0.11
CA ALA A 42 -10.83 -4.98 0.89
C ALA A 42 -9.74 -3.92 0.75
N TYR A 43 -10.10 -2.70 0.35
CA TYR A 43 -9.14 -1.60 0.24
C TYR A 43 -9.25 -0.64 1.40
N VAL A 44 -8.14 -0.46 2.13
CA VAL A 44 -8.01 0.48 3.25
C VAL A 44 -7.13 1.66 2.84
N GLY A 45 -7.50 2.86 3.28
CA GLY A 45 -6.70 4.06 3.08
C GLY A 45 -5.40 3.98 3.88
N LEU A 46 -4.24 4.15 3.26
CA LEU A 46 -2.94 4.22 3.95
C LEU A 46 -1.99 5.17 3.21
N ASP A 47 -1.52 6.19 3.91
CA ASP A 47 -0.35 6.97 3.58
C ASP A 47 0.78 6.66 4.58
N LEU A 48 1.88 6.07 4.11
CA LEU A 48 3.02 5.70 4.95
C LEU A 48 3.83 6.92 5.42
N GLY A 49 3.67 8.08 4.77
CA GLY A 49 4.30 9.33 5.21
C GLY A 49 3.54 10.05 6.33
N ASP A 50 2.34 9.60 6.68
CA ASP A 50 1.47 10.22 7.69
C ASP A 50 1.21 9.26 8.87
N PRO A 51 1.79 9.53 10.06
CA PRO A 51 1.57 8.72 11.26
C PRO A 51 0.09 8.58 11.64
N ALA A 52 -0.72 9.62 11.47
CA ALA A 52 -2.15 9.56 11.80
C ALA A 52 -2.90 8.66 10.80
N SER A 53 -2.51 8.70 9.52
CA SER A 53 -2.99 7.73 8.54
C SER A 53 -2.65 6.31 8.99
N ILE A 54 -1.40 6.02 9.36
CA ILE A 54 -0.97 4.67 9.79
C ILE A 54 -1.83 4.15 10.94
N GLU A 55 -2.04 4.96 11.98
CA GLU A 55 -2.85 4.56 13.14
C GLU A 55 -4.30 4.26 12.75
N SER A 56 -4.93 5.13 11.96
CA SER A 56 -6.30 4.93 11.50
C SER A 56 -6.45 3.70 10.59
N SER A 57 -5.51 3.49 9.66
CA SER A 57 -5.46 2.30 8.81
C SER A 57 -5.31 1.03 9.65
N ALA A 58 -4.43 1.04 10.65
CA ALA A 58 -4.22 -0.10 11.52
C ALA A 58 -5.50 -0.47 12.27
N ALA A 59 -6.22 0.52 12.82
CA ALA A 59 -7.50 0.29 13.48
C ALA A 59 -8.54 -0.34 12.54
N GLU A 60 -8.67 0.19 11.31
CA GLU A 60 -9.59 -0.36 10.30
C GLU A 60 -9.23 -1.80 9.90
N ILE A 61 -7.95 -2.08 9.68
CA ILE A 61 -7.45 -3.40 9.31
C ILE A 61 -7.69 -4.41 10.44
N LEU A 62 -7.40 -4.03 11.68
CA LEU A 62 -7.62 -4.89 12.84
C LEU A 62 -9.11 -5.18 13.06
N ALA A 63 -10.01 -4.26 12.71
CA ALA A 63 -11.46 -4.51 12.73
C ALA A 63 -11.90 -5.55 11.67
N LEU A 64 -11.18 -5.67 10.55
CA LEU A 64 -11.38 -6.72 9.53
C LEU A 64 -10.73 -8.06 9.92
N GLY A 65 -9.86 -8.04 10.93
CA GLY A 65 -9.11 -9.16 11.48
C GLY A 65 -7.59 -8.97 11.36
N THR A 66 -6.84 -9.51 12.33
CA THR A 66 -5.37 -9.41 12.35
C THR A 66 -4.75 -10.11 11.14
N PRO A 67 -3.97 -9.41 10.29
CA PRO A 67 -3.28 -10.05 9.19
C PRO A 67 -2.27 -11.08 9.67
N ALA A 68 -2.33 -12.30 9.14
CA ALA A 68 -1.30 -13.31 9.38
C ALA A 68 -0.01 -13.04 8.57
N VAL A 69 -0.13 -12.29 7.48
CA VAL A 69 0.97 -11.93 6.57
C VAL A 69 0.88 -10.46 6.23
N LEU A 70 2.02 -9.78 6.23
CA LEU A 70 2.21 -8.41 5.76
C LEU A 70 3.19 -8.40 4.59
N VAL A 71 2.78 -7.81 3.47
CA VAL A 71 3.63 -7.56 2.31
C VAL A 71 3.86 -6.05 2.21
N ASN A 72 5.04 -5.60 2.61
CA ASN A 72 5.51 -4.22 2.45
C ASN A 72 5.94 -4.01 1.00
N ASN A 73 5.01 -3.56 0.16
CA ASN A 73 5.22 -3.38 -1.27
C ASN A 73 4.98 -1.93 -1.74
N ALA A 74 4.24 -1.10 -1.00
CA ALA A 74 4.13 0.32 -1.32
C ALA A 74 5.53 0.92 -1.38
N GLY A 75 5.81 1.61 -2.49
CA GLY A 75 7.11 2.15 -2.80
C GLY A 75 6.98 3.30 -3.78
N GLU A 76 7.91 4.24 -3.67
CA GLU A 76 8.12 5.29 -4.67
C GLU A 76 9.52 5.12 -5.26
N SER A 77 9.74 5.67 -6.45
CA SER A 77 11.06 5.68 -7.07
C SER A 77 11.34 7.07 -7.63
N GLN A 78 12.58 7.51 -7.48
CA GLN A 78 13.10 8.74 -8.06
C GLN A 78 14.16 8.40 -9.10
N SER A 79 14.26 9.22 -10.15
CA SER A 79 15.22 9.02 -11.22
C SER A 79 15.92 10.34 -11.54
N GLY A 80 17.23 10.29 -11.78
CA GLY A 80 18.08 11.44 -12.03
C GLY A 80 19.37 11.41 -11.21
N PRO A 81 20.31 12.33 -11.47
CA PRO A 81 21.50 12.50 -10.63
C PRO A 81 21.10 12.81 -9.18
N PHE A 82 21.77 12.19 -8.21
CA PHE A 82 21.42 12.33 -6.80
C PHE A 82 21.47 13.79 -6.32
N GLU A 83 22.46 14.54 -6.82
CA GLU A 83 22.70 15.95 -6.54
C GLU A 83 21.61 16.89 -7.08
N GLU A 84 20.79 16.42 -8.03
CA GLU A 84 19.69 17.19 -8.64
C GLU A 84 18.32 16.82 -8.06
N LEU A 85 18.24 15.79 -7.20
CA LEU A 85 16.99 15.39 -6.59
C LEU A 85 16.53 16.42 -5.55
N PRO A 86 15.27 16.89 -5.63
CA PRO A 86 14.70 17.73 -4.58
C PRO A 86 14.76 17.03 -3.22
N ARG A 87 15.11 17.77 -2.17
CA ARG A 87 15.22 17.24 -0.80
C ARG A 87 13.95 16.53 -0.35
N ASP A 88 12.79 17.11 -0.64
CA ASP A 88 11.49 16.55 -0.28
C ASP A 88 11.22 15.22 -1.00
N ALA A 89 11.72 15.05 -2.23
CA ALA A 89 11.62 13.79 -2.97
C ALA A 89 12.51 12.70 -2.35
N LEU A 90 13.72 13.07 -1.89
CA LEU A 90 14.60 12.18 -1.15
C LEU A 90 13.99 11.76 0.20
N GLU A 91 13.46 12.71 0.97
CA GLU A 91 12.81 12.42 2.26
C GLU A 91 11.63 11.46 2.10
N ARG A 92 10.78 11.67 1.09
CA ARG A 92 9.67 10.75 0.77
C ARG A 92 10.15 9.35 0.40
N LEU A 93 11.24 9.24 -0.38
CA LEU A 93 11.78 7.95 -0.80
C LEU A 93 12.13 7.05 0.39
N PHE A 94 12.66 7.63 1.48
CA PHE A 94 13.00 6.88 2.70
C PHE A 94 11.81 6.64 3.64
N GLN A 95 10.70 7.37 3.49
CA GLN A 95 9.49 7.21 4.32
C GLN A 95 8.54 6.14 3.78
N VAL A 96 8.57 5.84 2.48
CA VAL A 96 7.61 4.97 1.80
C VAL A 96 8.26 3.63 1.43
N THR A 97 8.97 2.98 2.35
CA THR A 97 9.56 1.63 2.17
C THR A 97 9.34 0.76 3.41
#